data_AF-A0A1Y1NL14-F1
#
_entry.id   AF-A0A1Y1NL14-F1
#
_cell.length_a   1.000
_cell.length_b   1.000
_cell.length_c   1.000
_cell.angle_alpha   90.00
_cell.angle_beta   90.00
_cell.angle_gamma   90.00
#
_symmetry.space_group_name_H-M   'P 1'
#
loop_
_entity.id
_entity.type
_entity.pdbx_description
1 polymer ?
#
loop_
_entity_poly.entity_id
_entity_poly.type
_entity_poly.pdbx_seq_one_letter_code
_entity_poly.pdbx_strand_id
1 'polypeptide(L)'
;YVTAFGEDAAWMGMFNYAKLGFITQPTDYFWGPFNYRSEKEIGNQHKMNVYQCVGSREVYRVLLEYIAKFCTTMSQSNIPFFGFFWGSSLSHDYLNKPKLGDEHYANFFRKLKQNGILSNTVLIFISDHGIRWGGIRATFQGRMEERLPFLFMALPSEYRENHALAYSNLRRNTRRLITPFDLHETIKDLLDPYALTPTLIHCREQIRQDNNARGYSLFELIPNTRTCSSASIASHWCTCQESTKIDSNSSVALRAVTFAIDYINQKLNGYAECATLALAEIHNVHEHSTKEHIVDGKPYHLDYTVVFETVPGNGVFEATIRKYVKVDPITSYFNVTGTISRINLYGTQSLCMTEFHLKLYCYCI
;
A
#
# COMPACT_ATOMS: atom_id res chain seq x y z
N TYR A 1 26.54 9.60 6.79
CA TYR A 1 25.78 9.52 5.52
C TYR A 1 25.18 10.88 5.24
N VAL A 2 25.24 11.34 3.99
CA VAL A 2 24.42 12.47 3.52
C VAL A 2 23.01 11.96 3.21
N THR A 3 22.00 12.71 3.62
CA THR A 3 20.59 12.32 3.50
C THR A 3 19.85 13.17 2.48
N ALA A 4 18.95 12.53 1.73
CA ALA A 4 18.06 13.24 0.80
C ALA A 4 16.62 12.75 0.92
N PHE A 5 15.69 13.70 0.85
CA PHE A 5 14.26 13.43 0.77
C PHE A 5 13.62 14.30 -0.31
N GLY A 6 12.78 13.70 -1.17
CA GLY A 6 12.06 14.44 -2.18
C GLY A 6 10.84 13.77 -2.77
N GLU A 7 9.85 14.59 -3.09
CA GLU A 7 8.57 14.15 -3.64
C GLU A 7 8.21 15.01 -4.85
N ASP A 8 7.48 14.46 -5.81
CA ASP A 8 7.09 15.18 -7.03
C ASP A 8 5.68 15.78 -6.97
N ALA A 9 5.01 15.76 -5.81
CA ALA A 9 3.71 16.41 -5.59
C ALA A 9 3.68 17.07 -4.21
N ALA A 10 3.88 18.39 -4.13
CA ALA A 10 4.21 19.04 -2.85
C ALA A 10 3.04 19.10 -1.86
N TRP A 11 1.82 19.24 -2.36
CA TRP A 11 0.62 19.41 -1.52
C TRP A 11 0.07 18.08 -0.99
N MET A 12 0.30 16.98 -1.72
CA MET A 12 -0.16 15.63 -1.38
C MET A 12 0.98 14.67 -1.03
N GLY A 13 2.15 15.22 -0.70
CA GLY A 13 3.28 14.44 -0.22
C GLY A 13 2.96 13.67 1.07
N MET A 14 3.66 12.55 1.28
CA MET A 14 3.42 11.59 2.36
C MET A 14 3.42 12.23 3.75
N PHE A 15 4.23 13.27 3.96
CA PHE A 15 4.35 13.95 5.25
C PHE A 15 3.58 15.28 5.32
N ASN A 16 3.05 15.76 4.20
CA ASN A 16 2.40 17.07 4.09
C ASN A 16 0.87 16.98 3.88
N TYR A 17 0.36 15.89 3.33
CA TYR A 17 -1.07 15.76 3.03
C TYR A 17 -1.93 15.90 4.29
N ALA A 18 -2.79 16.93 4.30
CA ALA A 18 -3.65 17.30 5.42
C ALA A 18 -2.91 17.53 6.76
N LYS A 19 -1.60 17.86 6.70
CA LYS A 19 -0.72 18.08 7.85
C LYS A 19 0.11 19.36 7.62
N LEU A 20 0.75 19.84 8.68
CA LEU A 20 1.63 21.02 8.59
C LEU A 20 3.01 20.72 7.98
N GLY A 21 3.35 19.43 7.77
CA GLY A 21 4.66 19.03 7.28
C GLY A 21 5.76 19.20 8.32
N PHE A 22 7.00 19.38 7.85
CA PHE A 22 8.19 19.53 8.69
C PHE A 22 8.44 21.00 9.05
N ILE A 23 8.69 21.27 10.35
CA ILE A 23 9.09 22.62 10.84
C ILE A 23 10.55 22.90 10.49
N THR A 24 11.43 21.92 10.69
CA THR A 24 12.85 21.97 10.36
C THR A 24 13.14 21.08 9.16
N GLN A 25 14.15 21.43 8.36
CA GLN A 25 14.56 20.60 7.24
C GLN A 25 14.91 19.18 7.72
N PRO A 26 14.28 18.11 7.18
CA PRO A 26 14.42 16.75 7.73
C PRO A 26 15.68 16.00 7.24
N THR A 27 16.31 16.48 6.17
CA THR A 27 17.46 15.84 5.51
C THR A 27 18.46 16.89 5.03
N ASP A 28 19.71 16.51 4.76
CA ASP A 28 20.73 17.44 4.25
C ASP A 28 20.32 18.07 2.91
N TYR A 29 19.71 17.26 2.04
CA TYR A 29 19.12 17.70 0.77
C TYR A 29 17.61 17.50 0.81
N PHE A 30 16.85 18.59 0.93
CA PHE A 30 15.39 18.56 0.97
C PHE A 30 14.79 19.22 -0.27
N TRP A 31 14.17 18.41 -1.13
CA TRP A 31 13.57 18.83 -2.40
C TRP A 31 12.24 19.59 -2.24
N GLY A 32 11.55 19.42 -1.11
CA GLY A 32 10.20 19.92 -0.88
C GLY A 32 9.99 21.41 -1.21
N PRO A 33 10.85 22.35 -0.73
CA PRO A 33 10.70 23.78 -1.02
C PRO A 33 10.83 24.10 -2.52
N PHE A 34 11.73 23.42 -3.22
CA PHE A 34 11.85 23.55 -4.68
C PHE A 34 10.59 23.03 -5.37
N ASN A 35 10.11 21.84 -5.00
CA ASN A 35 8.89 21.27 -5.59
C ASN A 35 7.69 22.20 -5.40
N TYR A 36 7.46 22.67 -4.18
CA TYR A 36 6.37 23.58 -3.85
C TYR A 36 6.43 24.88 -4.67
N ARG A 37 7.61 25.50 -4.77
CA ARG A 37 7.77 26.75 -5.53
C ARG A 37 7.62 26.53 -7.03
N SER A 38 8.23 25.48 -7.58
CA SER A 38 8.13 25.16 -9.00
C SER A 38 6.69 24.84 -9.42
N GLU A 39 5.95 24.04 -8.64
CA GLU A 39 4.53 23.77 -8.90
C GLU A 39 3.68 25.05 -8.84
N LYS A 40 3.94 25.94 -7.87
CA LYS A 40 3.18 27.18 -7.70
C LYS A 40 3.44 28.20 -8.80
N GLU A 41 4.69 28.36 -9.23
CA GLU A 41 5.10 29.45 -10.12
C GLU A 41 5.04 29.06 -11.59
N ILE A 42 5.35 27.81 -11.93
CA ILE A 42 5.43 27.32 -13.31
C ILE A 42 4.73 25.97 -13.53
N GLY A 43 4.03 25.44 -12.52
CA GLY A 43 3.23 24.23 -12.66
C GLY A 43 2.07 24.43 -13.62
N ASN A 44 1.82 23.43 -14.47
CA ASN A 44 0.74 23.49 -15.45
C ASN A 44 0.18 22.10 -15.78
N GLN A 45 -0.83 22.09 -16.66
CA GLN A 45 -1.57 20.88 -17.05
C GLN A 45 -2.18 20.15 -15.85
N HIS A 46 -2.59 20.88 -14.79
CA HIS A 46 -3.14 20.29 -13.58
C HIS A 46 -4.34 19.39 -13.91
N LYS A 47 -4.19 18.09 -13.62
CA LYS A 47 -5.21 17.07 -13.88
C LYS A 47 -5.48 16.33 -12.59
N MET A 48 -6.76 16.30 -12.19
CA MET A 48 -7.19 15.70 -10.93
C MET A 48 -6.42 16.26 -9.74
N ASN A 49 -5.46 15.51 -9.20
CA ASN A 49 -4.77 15.84 -7.97
C ASN A 49 -3.39 16.45 -8.20
N VAL A 50 -2.77 16.32 -9.37
CA VAL A 50 -1.36 16.70 -9.54
C VAL A 50 -1.10 17.56 -10.76
N TYR A 51 -0.15 18.49 -10.62
CA TYR A 51 0.49 19.13 -11.77
C TYR A 51 1.21 18.08 -12.61
N GLN A 52 1.12 18.23 -13.93
CA GLN A 52 1.70 17.26 -14.86
C GLN A 52 3.06 17.73 -15.37
N CYS A 53 3.21 19.05 -15.49
CA CYS A 53 4.43 19.70 -15.93
C CYS A 53 4.83 20.84 -14.98
N VAL A 54 6.14 21.10 -14.91
CA VAL A 54 6.72 22.34 -14.38
C VAL A 54 7.50 23.01 -15.52
N GLY A 55 7.01 24.16 -15.98
CA GLY A 55 7.42 24.74 -17.25
C GLY A 55 7.11 23.78 -18.41
N SER A 56 8.12 23.47 -19.22
CA SER A 56 8.01 22.56 -20.38
C SER A 56 8.36 21.10 -20.09
N ARG A 57 8.52 20.71 -18.81
CA ARG A 57 9.05 19.39 -18.42
C ARG A 57 8.05 18.64 -17.54
N GLU A 58 7.91 17.35 -17.76
CA GLU A 58 7.05 16.50 -16.93
C GLU A 58 7.62 16.35 -15.51
N VAL A 59 6.75 16.49 -14.52
CA VAL A 59 7.13 16.59 -13.10
C VAL A 59 7.93 15.37 -12.61
N TYR A 60 7.45 14.15 -12.89
CA TYR A 60 8.19 12.93 -12.51
C TYR A 60 9.58 12.83 -13.16
N ARG A 61 9.77 13.36 -14.38
CA ARG A 61 11.10 13.34 -15.05
C ARG A 61 12.07 14.30 -14.38
N VAL A 62 11.58 15.45 -13.92
CA VAL A 62 12.37 16.39 -13.13
C VAL A 62 12.85 15.71 -11.84
N LEU A 63 11.98 14.97 -11.14
CA LEU A 63 12.37 14.19 -9.97
C LEU A 63 13.42 13.11 -10.32
N LEU A 64 13.20 12.31 -11.37
CA LEU A 64 14.16 11.27 -11.79
C LEU A 64 15.55 11.86 -12.11
N GLU A 65 15.60 12.99 -12.79
CA GLU A 65 16.85 13.68 -13.08
C GLU A 65 17.54 14.22 -11.82
N TYR A 66 16.77 14.74 -10.86
CA TYR A 66 17.31 15.16 -9.58
C TYR A 66 17.92 13.99 -8.81
N ILE A 67 17.22 12.85 -8.73
CA ILE A 67 17.73 11.64 -8.08
C ILE A 67 19.04 11.19 -8.76
N ALA A 68 19.08 11.15 -10.09
CA ALA A 68 20.28 10.76 -10.83
C ALA A 68 21.46 11.69 -10.55
N LYS A 69 21.24 13.00 -10.51
CA LYS A 69 22.26 14.01 -10.18
C LYS A 69 22.77 13.83 -8.74
N PHE A 70 21.86 13.73 -7.77
CA PHE A 70 22.21 13.50 -6.37
C PHE A 70 23.09 12.26 -6.21
N CYS A 71 22.65 11.10 -6.73
CA CYS A 71 23.40 9.86 -6.63
C CYS A 71 24.76 9.93 -7.34
N THR A 72 24.83 10.59 -8.50
CA THR A 72 26.08 10.78 -9.25
C THR A 72 27.05 11.64 -8.45
N THR A 73 26.61 12.78 -7.90
CA THR A 73 27.44 13.68 -7.10
C THR A 73 27.98 12.96 -5.87
N MET A 74 27.12 12.29 -5.09
CA MET A 74 27.56 11.57 -3.88
C MET A 74 28.53 10.44 -4.21
N SER A 75 28.26 9.67 -5.27
CA SER A 75 29.13 8.58 -5.72
C SER A 75 30.50 9.08 -6.20
N GLN A 76 30.54 10.14 -7.03
CA GLN A 76 31.79 10.71 -7.54
C GLN A 76 32.64 11.36 -6.44
N SER A 77 32.00 11.90 -5.40
CA SER A 77 32.68 12.46 -4.24
C SER A 77 33.02 11.41 -3.16
N ASN A 78 32.71 10.13 -3.39
CA ASN A 78 32.90 9.04 -2.42
C ASN A 78 32.22 9.32 -1.06
N ILE A 79 31.03 9.91 -1.07
CA ILE A 79 30.25 10.25 0.11
C ILE A 79 29.14 9.21 0.29
N PRO A 80 29.09 8.48 1.42
CA PRO A 80 27.98 7.57 1.72
C PRO A 80 26.66 8.34 1.82
N PHE A 81 25.60 7.83 1.21
CA PHE A 81 24.31 8.52 1.19
C PHE A 81 23.10 7.60 1.45
N PHE A 82 22.02 8.21 1.91
CA PHE A 82 20.68 7.60 1.99
C PHE A 82 19.68 8.55 1.32
N GLY A 83 18.94 8.05 0.34
CA GLY A 83 17.94 8.83 -0.39
C GLY A 83 16.57 8.17 -0.32
N PHE A 84 15.54 8.94 0.07
CA PHE A 84 14.15 8.51 0.04
C PHE A 84 13.36 9.43 -0.88
N PHE A 85 12.86 8.89 -1.99
CA PHE A 85 12.18 9.68 -3.02
C PHE A 85 10.83 9.07 -3.38
N TRP A 86 9.82 9.91 -3.57
CA TRP A 86 8.44 9.48 -3.80
C TRP A 86 7.83 10.13 -5.04
N GLY A 87 7.32 9.31 -5.95
CA GLY A 87 6.68 9.76 -7.19
C GLY A 87 5.17 9.49 -7.15
N SER A 88 4.37 10.55 -7.30
CA SER A 88 2.91 10.53 -7.38
C SER A 88 2.39 11.07 -8.71
N SER A 89 3.10 12.04 -9.32
CA SER A 89 2.58 12.79 -10.47
C SER A 89 2.23 11.90 -11.68
N LEU A 90 2.93 10.78 -11.87
CA LEU A 90 2.74 9.87 -13.00
C LEU A 90 1.59 8.86 -12.79
N SER A 91 1.52 8.25 -11.60
CA SER A 91 0.73 7.03 -11.35
C SER A 91 -0.49 7.21 -10.46
N HIS A 92 -0.58 8.28 -9.67
CA HIS A 92 -1.59 8.39 -8.61
C HIS A 92 -3.03 8.39 -9.15
N ASP A 93 -3.28 9.10 -10.26
CA ASP A 93 -4.65 9.40 -10.70
C ASP A 93 -5.23 8.51 -11.79
N TYR A 94 -4.39 7.83 -12.56
CA TYR A 94 -4.81 7.20 -13.80
C TYR A 94 -4.13 5.84 -14.01
N LEU A 95 -4.96 4.78 -14.07
CA LEU A 95 -4.53 3.39 -14.28
C LEU A 95 -3.51 3.22 -15.42
N ASN A 96 -3.78 3.81 -16.58
CA ASN A 96 -3.01 3.57 -17.81
C ASN A 96 -1.93 4.62 -18.09
N LYS A 97 -1.73 5.59 -17.21
CA LYS A 97 -0.75 6.66 -17.43
C LYS A 97 0.70 6.26 -17.10
N PRO A 98 0.98 5.36 -16.14
CA PRO A 98 2.34 4.87 -15.89
C PRO A 98 3.11 4.41 -17.12
N LYS A 99 2.43 3.86 -18.14
CA LYS A 99 3.05 3.45 -19.41
C LYS A 99 3.87 4.55 -20.11
N LEU A 100 3.56 5.82 -19.85
CA LEU A 100 4.31 6.96 -20.40
C LEU A 100 5.70 7.11 -19.78
N GLY A 101 5.90 6.54 -18.58
CA GLY A 101 7.16 6.58 -17.85
C GLY A 101 8.05 5.36 -18.11
N ASP A 102 7.55 4.26 -18.66
CA ASP A 102 8.28 3.00 -18.81
C ASP A 102 9.70 3.19 -19.38
N GLU A 103 9.81 3.86 -20.53
CA GLU A 103 11.11 4.13 -21.14
C GLU A 103 11.99 5.06 -20.30
N HIS A 104 11.39 6.08 -19.67
CA HIS A 104 12.12 7.03 -18.82
C HIS A 104 12.69 6.37 -17.56
N TYR A 105 11.92 5.53 -16.88
CA TYR A 105 12.37 4.75 -15.72
C TYR A 105 13.41 3.71 -16.13
N ALA A 106 13.20 2.99 -17.24
CA ALA A 106 14.19 2.03 -17.75
C ALA A 106 15.52 2.72 -18.06
N ASN A 107 15.49 3.89 -18.71
CA ASN A 107 16.66 4.70 -18.99
C ASN A 107 17.32 5.23 -17.71
N PHE A 108 16.53 5.66 -16.73
CA PHE A 108 17.02 6.09 -15.41
C PHE A 108 17.82 4.97 -14.72
N PHE A 109 17.24 3.77 -14.57
CA PHE A 109 17.93 2.64 -13.93
C PHE A 109 19.15 2.18 -14.74
N ARG A 110 19.08 2.20 -16.08
CA ARG A 110 20.22 1.86 -16.94
C ARG A 110 21.38 2.84 -16.73
N LYS A 111 21.10 4.14 -16.64
CA LYS A 111 22.11 5.17 -16.34
C LYS A 111 22.75 4.98 -14.98
N LEU A 112 21.96 4.72 -13.93
CA LEU A 112 22.50 4.43 -12.60
C LEU A 112 23.46 3.23 -12.61
N LYS A 113 23.10 2.17 -13.35
CA LYS A 113 23.96 0.99 -13.52
C LYS A 113 25.24 1.30 -14.31
N GLN A 114 25.10 1.93 -15.49
CA GLN A 114 26.22 2.21 -16.40
C GLN A 114 27.25 3.16 -15.79
N ASN A 115 26.81 4.11 -14.98
CA ASN A 115 27.69 5.05 -14.29
C ASN A 115 28.31 4.47 -13.01
N GLY A 116 28.13 3.18 -12.74
CA GLY A 116 28.70 2.50 -11.58
C GLY A 116 28.04 2.85 -10.25
N ILE A 117 26.96 3.63 -10.21
CA ILE A 117 26.30 4.03 -8.95
C ILE A 117 25.78 2.80 -8.20
N LEU A 118 25.19 1.84 -8.92
CA LEU A 118 24.67 0.61 -8.32
C LEU A 118 25.76 -0.42 -7.95
N SER A 119 27.04 -0.13 -8.16
CA SER A 119 28.13 -1.03 -7.76
C SER A 119 28.33 -1.08 -6.25
N ASN A 120 27.97 -0.01 -5.54
CA ASN A 120 28.08 0.12 -4.09
C ASN A 120 26.85 0.81 -3.47
N THR A 121 25.67 0.62 -4.08
CA THR A 121 24.42 1.18 -3.59
C THR A 121 23.32 0.14 -3.71
N VAL A 122 22.56 -0.07 -2.63
CA VAL A 122 21.32 -0.85 -2.66
C VAL A 122 20.20 0.05 -3.17
N LEU A 123 19.53 -0.39 -4.22
CA LEU A 123 18.34 0.27 -4.76
C LEU A 123 17.10 -0.52 -4.33
N ILE A 124 16.14 0.17 -3.74
CA ILE A 124 14.82 -0.36 -3.39
C ILE A 124 13.79 0.51 -4.10
N PHE A 125 12.97 -0.09 -4.97
CA PHE A 125 11.91 0.58 -5.72
C PHE A 125 10.56 -0.03 -5.36
N ILE A 126 9.68 0.78 -4.77
CA ILE A 126 8.44 0.34 -4.12
C ILE A 126 7.23 1.15 -4.57
N SER A 127 6.04 0.57 -4.38
CA SER A 127 4.76 1.26 -4.33
C SER A 127 4.14 1.08 -2.95
N ASP A 128 3.23 1.96 -2.54
CA ASP A 128 2.43 1.80 -1.32
C ASP A 128 1.13 1.03 -1.59
N HIS A 129 0.51 1.25 -2.75
CA HIS A 129 -0.70 0.57 -3.20
C HIS A 129 -0.83 0.61 -4.73
N GLY A 130 -1.82 -0.09 -5.29
CA GLY A 130 -2.30 0.10 -6.67
C GLY A 130 -3.31 1.24 -6.80
N ILE A 131 -4.01 1.38 -7.92
CA ILE A 131 -5.05 2.42 -8.07
C ILE A 131 -6.16 2.22 -7.04
N ARG A 132 -6.65 3.28 -6.38
CA ARG A 132 -7.65 3.17 -5.28
C ARG A 132 -9.06 3.59 -5.68
N TRP A 133 -9.28 4.03 -6.92
CA TRP A 133 -10.58 4.45 -7.42
C TRP A 133 -10.73 4.19 -8.93
N GLY A 134 -11.92 4.50 -9.43
CA GLY A 134 -12.30 4.29 -10.83
C GLY A 134 -12.93 2.92 -11.05
N GLY A 135 -13.51 2.72 -12.23
CA GLY A 135 -14.30 1.52 -12.53
C GLY A 135 -13.56 0.19 -12.31
N ILE A 136 -12.22 0.19 -12.45
CA ILE A 136 -11.40 -1.00 -12.20
C ILE A 136 -11.51 -1.51 -10.76
N ARG A 137 -11.72 -0.63 -9.76
CA ARG A 137 -11.86 -1.03 -8.35
C ARG A 137 -13.13 -1.84 -8.06
N ALA A 138 -14.15 -1.78 -8.92
CA ALA A 138 -15.32 -2.63 -8.80
C ALA A 138 -15.06 -4.09 -9.26
N THR A 139 -13.88 -4.36 -9.84
CA THR A 139 -13.51 -5.69 -10.34
C THR A 139 -12.60 -6.45 -9.35
N PHE A 140 -12.58 -7.77 -9.45
CA PHE A 140 -11.63 -8.61 -8.71
C PHE A 140 -10.17 -8.22 -9.02
N GLN A 141 -9.85 -7.97 -10.30
CA GLN A 141 -8.49 -7.60 -10.70
C GLN A 141 -8.04 -6.29 -10.06
N GLY A 142 -8.87 -5.24 -10.11
CA GLY A 142 -8.53 -3.95 -9.48
C GLY A 142 -8.36 -4.04 -7.97
N ARG A 143 -9.12 -4.93 -7.30
CA ARG A 143 -8.93 -5.23 -5.89
C ARG A 143 -7.57 -5.88 -5.63
N MET A 144 -7.17 -6.85 -6.44
CA MET A 144 -5.87 -7.51 -6.30
C MET A 144 -4.73 -6.52 -6.56
N GLU A 145 -4.82 -5.71 -7.61
CA GLU A 145 -3.81 -4.71 -7.96
C GLU A 145 -3.65 -3.62 -6.89
N GLU A 146 -4.74 -3.16 -6.27
CA GLU A 146 -4.67 -2.23 -5.13
C GLU A 146 -3.82 -2.78 -3.98
N ARG A 147 -4.00 -4.08 -3.68
CA ARG A 147 -3.45 -4.75 -2.50
C ARG A 147 -2.07 -5.35 -2.69
N LEU A 148 -1.60 -5.41 -3.93
CA LEU A 148 -0.31 -5.99 -4.31
C LEU A 148 0.61 -4.92 -4.88
N PRO A 149 1.12 -3.99 -4.04
CA PRO A 149 2.17 -3.08 -4.47
C PRO A 149 3.43 -3.87 -4.84
N PHE A 150 4.21 -3.34 -5.77
CA PHE A 150 5.48 -3.94 -6.16
C PHE A 150 6.59 -3.60 -5.14
N LEU A 151 7.58 -4.50 -5.07
CA LEU A 151 8.87 -4.29 -4.40
C LEU A 151 9.96 -4.87 -5.31
N PHE A 152 10.85 -4.01 -5.79
CA PHE A 152 12.05 -4.39 -6.53
C PHE A 152 13.28 -4.00 -5.74
N MET A 153 14.27 -4.90 -5.68
CA MET A 153 15.53 -4.67 -4.98
C MET A 153 16.70 -5.02 -5.90
N ALA A 154 17.71 -4.16 -5.94
CA ALA A 154 19.00 -4.44 -6.55
C ALA A 154 20.11 -4.23 -5.53
N LEU A 155 20.94 -5.24 -5.33
CA LEU A 155 22.08 -5.21 -4.41
C LEU A 155 23.40 -5.24 -5.19
N PRO A 156 24.45 -4.56 -4.70
CA PRO A 156 25.83 -4.70 -5.17
C PRO A 156 26.25 -6.16 -5.37
N SER A 157 27.07 -6.46 -6.39
CA SER A 157 27.63 -7.82 -6.57
C SER A 157 28.40 -8.29 -5.36
N GLU A 158 29.29 -7.44 -4.84
CA GLU A 158 30.10 -7.75 -3.67
C GLU A 158 29.25 -8.06 -2.44
N TYR A 159 28.16 -7.31 -2.22
CA TYR A 159 27.23 -7.60 -1.11
C TYR A 159 26.56 -8.97 -1.27
N ARG A 160 26.20 -9.36 -2.49
CA ARG A 160 25.60 -10.67 -2.78
C ARG A 160 26.58 -11.81 -2.55
N GLU A 161 27.86 -11.59 -2.84
CA GLU A 161 28.93 -12.58 -2.66
C GLU A 161 29.30 -12.72 -1.17
N ASN A 162 29.50 -11.60 -0.48
CA ASN A 162 29.87 -11.57 0.94
C ASN A 162 28.74 -12.07 1.86
N HIS A 163 27.48 -11.92 1.45
CA HIS A 163 26.29 -12.38 2.19
C HIS A 163 25.48 -13.41 1.39
N ALA A 164 26.15 -14.44 0.85
CA ALA A 164 25.54 -15.42 -0.06
C ALA A 164 24.28 -16.12 0.49
N LEU A 165 24.26 -16.49 1.79
CA LEU A 165 23.07 -17.09 2.40
C LEU A 165 21.90 -16.09 2.44
N ALA A 166 22.15 -14.87 2.88
CA ALA A 166 21.16 -13.80 2.94
C ALA A 166 20.57 -13.51 1.54
N TYR A 167 21.43 -13.42 0.52
CA TYR A 167 20.98 -13.22 -0.85
C TYR A 167 20.20 -14.43 -1.40
N SER A 168 20.59 -15.66 -1.06
CA SER A 168 19.84 -16.87 -1.42
C SER A 168 18.44 -16.87 -0.79
N ASN A 169 18.33 -16.48 0.47
CA ASN A 169 17.05 -16.31 1.17
C ASN A 169 16.19 -15.22 0.52
N LEU A 170 16.76 -14.05 0.21
CA LEU A 170 16.07 -12.99 -0.53
C LEU A 170 15.47 -13.51 -1.85
N ARG A 171 16.23 -14.31 -2.60
CA ARG A 171 15.77 -14.93 -3.85
C ARG A 171 14.67 -15.97 -3.65
N ARG A 172 14.66 -16.70 -2.54
CA ARG A 172 13.57 -17.63 -2.19
C ARG A 172 12.31 -16.88 -1.76
N ASN A 173 12.49 -15.75 -1.07
CA ASN A 173 11.39 -14.93 -0.56
C ASN A 173 10.61 -14.20 -1.65
N THR A 174 11.12 -14.14 -2.89
CA THR A 174 10.33 -13.61 -4.03
C THR A 174 9.07 -14.42 -4.32
N ARG A 175 8.93 -15.62 -3.74
CA ARG A 175 7.73 -16.47 -3.82
C ARG A 175 7.06 -16.68 -2.45
N ARG A 176 7.18 -15.70 -1.55
CA ARG A 176 6.58 -15.70 -0.21
C ARG A 176 5.65 -14.51 -0.03
N LEU A 177 4.72 -14.64 0.92
CA LEU A 177 3.90 -13.53 1.38
C LEU A 177 4.78 -12.57 2.18
N ILE A 178 4.96 -11.36 1.65
CA ILE A 178 5.75 -10.29 2.25
C ILE A 178 4.88 -9.07 2.54
N THR A 179 5.32 -8.27 3.49
CA THR A 179 4.68 -7.05 3.97
C THR A 179 5.73 -5.94 4.10
N PRO A 180 5.30 -4.67 4.21
CA PRO A 180 6.22 -3.57 4.52
C PRO A 180 6.99 -3.75 5.83
N PHE A 181 6.47 -4.54 6.80
CA PHE A 181 7.21 -4.86 8.03
C PHE A 181 8.44 -5.73 7.77
N ASP A 182 8.39 -6.58 6.75
CA ASP A 182 9.54 -7.40 6.36
C ASP A 182 10.63 -6.54 5.72
N LEU A 183 10.21 -5.58 4.87
CA LEU A 183 11.12 -4.59 4.29
C LEU A 183 11.77 -3.72 5.38
N HIS A 184 11.02 -3.31 6.41
CA HIS A 184 11.55 -2.58 7.55
C HIS A 184 12.67 -3.35 8.27
N GLU A 185 12.45 -4.63 8.56
CA GLU A 185 13.48 -5.49 9.16
C GLU A 185 14.69 -5.69 8.22
N THR A 186 14.46 -5.73 6.91
CA THR A 186 15.52 -5.81 5.90
C THR A 186 16.37 -4.55 5.86
N ILE A 187 15.76 -3.36 5.98
CA ILE A 187 16.48 -2.09 6.02
C ILE A 187 17.35 -2.01 7.28
N LYS A 188 16.88 -2.52 8.42
CA LYS A 188 17.72 -2.61 9.62
C LYS A 188 18.97 -3.46 9.38
N ASP A 189 18.83 -4.61 8.73
CA ASP A 189 19.98 -5.47 8.38
C ASP A 189 20.92 -4.84 7.34
N LEU A 190 20.39 -3.98 6.45
CA LEU A 190 21.23 -3.20 5.54
C LEU A 190 22.08 -2.15 6.29
N LEU A 191 21.55 -1.60 7.39
CA LEU A 191 22.26 -0.64 8.24
C LEU A 191 23.29 -1.32 9.15
N ASP A 192 23.04 -2.57 9.56
CA ASP A 192 23.92 -3.38 10.39
C ASP A 192 24.10 -4.79 9.78
N PRO A 193 24.96 -4.95 8.76
CA PRO A 193 25.13 -6.21 8.05
C PRO A 193 25.96 -7.23 8.82
N TYR A 194 26.55 -6.88 9.97
CA TYR A 194 27.36 -7.80 10.77
C TYR A 194 26.53 -8.96 11.34
N ALA A 195 25.21 -8.78 11.45
CA ALA A 195 24.28 -9.82 11.85
C ALA A 195 23.95 -10.84 10.73
N LEU A 196 24.41 -10.62 9.50
CA LEU A 196 24.13 -11.49 8.34
C LEU A 196 25.14 -12.64 8.18
N THR A 197 25.52 -13.26 9.30
CA THR A 197 26.30 -14.51 9.30
C THR A 197 25.35 -15.72 9.27
N PRO A 198 25.78 -16.87 8.73
CA PRO A 198 24.92 -18.07 8.68
C PRO A 198 24.34 -18.47 10.04
N THR A 199 25.15 -18.42 11.10
CA THR A 199 24.73 -18.80 12.46
C THR A 199 23.67 -17.84 13.02
N LEU A 200 23.86 -16.53 12.86
CA LEU A 200 22.92 -15.53 13.38
C LEU A 200 21.61 -15.52 12.57
N ILE A 201 21.67 -15.71 11.26
CA ILE A 201 20.49 -15.85 10.40
C ILE A 201 19.63 -17.04 10.88
N HIS A 202 20.22 -18.23 11.05
CA HIS A 202 19.45 -19.40 11.50
C HIS A 202 18.87 -19.23 12.91
N CYS A 203 19.62 -18.62 13.83
CA CYS A 203 19.13 -18.35 15.18
C CYS A 203 17.92 -17.38 15.16
N ARG A 204 17.99 -16.31 14.37
CA ARG A 204 16.89 -15.35 14.20
C ARG A 204 15.68 -15.99 13.53
N GLU A 205 15.89 -16.82 12.50
CA GLU A 205 14.82 -17.57 11.83
C GLU A 205 14.02 -18.42 12.83
N GLN A 206 14.71 -19.17 13.71
CA GLN A 206 14.07 -19.96 14.76
C GLN A 206 13.29 -19.09 15.75
N ILE A 207 13.92 -18.06 16.30
CA ILE A 207 13.29 -17.15 17.28
C ILE A 207 12.04 -16.47 16.69
N ARG A 208 12.09 -16.03 15.43
CA ARG A 208 10.95 -15.36 14.78
C ARG A 208 9.80 -16.32 14.51
N GLN A 209 10.11 -17.56 14.15
CA GLN A 209 9.10 -18.61 13.96
C GLN A 209 8.42 -18.96 15.28
N ASP A 210 9.18 -19.19 16.35
CA ASP A 210 8.64 -19.55 17.67
C ASP A 210 7.73 -18.45 18.23
N ASN A 211 8.06 -17.19 17.96
CA ASN A 211 7.30 -16.03 18.45
C ASN A 211 6.21 -15.53 17.50
N ASN A 212 5.99 -16.18 16.35
CA ASN A 212 5.09 -15.68 15.30
C ASN A 212 5.34 -14.20 14.95
N ALA A 213 6.59 -13.84 14.68
CA ALA A 213 6.99 -12.46 14.45
C ALA A 213 6.18 -11.80 13.31
N ARG A 214 5.79 -10.53 13.53
CA ARG A 214 5.05 -9.74 12.53
C ARG A 214 5.86 -9.52 11.25
N GLY A 215 7.17 -9.28 11.40
CA GLY A 215 8.09 -9.00 10.29
C GLY A 215 9.32 -9.91 10.34
N TYR A 216 9.79 -10.31 9.18
CA TYR A 216 10.99 -11.10 8.91
C TYR A 216 11.90 -10.27 8.01
N SER A 217 13.20 -10.27 8.27
CA SER A 217 14.11 -9.68 7.27
C SER A 217 14.03 -10.52 5.99
N LEU A 218 14.04 -9.88 4.82
CA LEU A 218 14.08 -10.59 3.55
C LEU A 218 15.40 -11.35 3.35
N PHE A 219 16.40 -11.13 4.20
CA PHE A 219 17.65 -11.90 4.27
C PHE A 219 17.54 -13.19 5.09
N GLU A 220 16.45 -13.39 5.81
CA GLU A 220 16.07 -14.63 6.50
C GLU A 220 15.06 -15.40 5.63
N LEU A 221 14.94 -16.71 5.81
CA LEU A 221 13.93 -17.48 5.12
C LEU A 221 12.53 -17.24 5.72
N ILE A 222 11.63 -16.66 4.94
CA ILE A 222 10.23 -16.50 5.36
C ILE A 222 9.51 -17.86 5.23
N PRO A 223 8.79 -18.31 6.28
CA PRO A 223 8.07 -19.57 6.24
C PRO A 223 7.11 -19.67 5.05
N ASN A 224 7.11 -20.82 4.38
CA ASN A 224 6.15 -21.11 3.30
C ASN A 224 4.70 -21.28 3.82
N THR A 225 4.55 -21.51 5.12
CA THR A 225 3.29 -21.62 5.85
C THR A 225 2.76 -20.28 6.37
N ARG A 226 3.44 -19.16 6.11
CA ARG A 226 2.98 -17.83 6.57
C ARG A 226 1.62 -17.51 5.95
N THR A 227 0.65 -17.17 6.80
CA THR A 227 -0.72 -16.80 6.40
C THR A 227 -0.92 -15.29 6.54
N CYS A 228 -2.01 -14.76 5.96
CA CYS A 228 -2.41 -13.38 6.20
C CYS A 228 -2.57 -13.07 7.70
N SER A 229 -3.14 -14.02 8.46
CA SER A 229 -3.31 -13.88 9.92
C SER A 229 -1.97 -13.75 10.64
N SER A 230 -1.01 -14.65 10.38
CA SER A 230 0.32 -14.57 11.02
C SER A 230 1.13 -13.36 10.55
N ALA A 231 0.87 -12.84 9.35
CA ALA A 231 1.42 -11.58 8.85
C ALA A 231 0.68 -10.33 9.37
N SER A 232 -0.34 -10.47 10.24
CA SER A 232 -1.19 -9.38 10.71
C SER A 232 -1.91 -8.60 9.59
N ILE A 233 -2.23 -9.28 8.48
CA ILE A 233 -3.02 -8.77 7.36
C ILE A 233 -4.48 -9.12 7.65
N ALA A 234 -5.33 -8.10 7.82
CA ALA A 234 -6.77 -8.30 7.99
C ALA A 234 -7.36 -9.03 6.78
N SER A 235 -8.42 -9.84 6.98
CA SER A 235 -9.07 -10.58 5.88
C SER A 235 -9.48 -9.67 4.73
N HIS A 236 -9.96 -8.46 5.02
CA HIS A 236 -10.24 -7.44 4.00
C HIS A 236 -9.06 -7.14 3.08
N TRP A 237 -7.81 -7.20 3.55
CA TRP A 237 -6.61 -6.92 2.75
C TRP A 237 -5.89 -8.18 2.26
N CYS A 238 -6.37 -9.37 2.65
CA CYS A 238 -5.74 -10.62 2.28
C CYS A 238 -5.91 -10.90 0.78
N THR A 239 -4.84 -11.39 0.16
CA THR A 239 -4.76 -11.74 -1.28
C THR A 239 -4.48 -13.23 -1.49
N CYS A 240 -4.38 -14.01 -0.41
CA CYS A 240 -4.13 -15.45 -0.44
C CYS A 240 -5.41 -16.30 -0.46
N GLN A 241 -6.58 -15.67 -0.38
CA GLN A 241 -7.87 -16.35 -0.32
C GLN A 241 -8.37 -16.75 -1.71
N GLU A 242 -9.04 -17.89 -1.77
CA GLU A 242 -9.84 -18.27 -2.94
C GLU A 242 -11.24 -17.70 -2.77
N SER A 243 -11.77 -17.10 -3.83
CA SER A 243 -13.05 -16.40 -3.81
C SER A 243 -13.98 -16.93 -4.89
N THR A 244 -15.25 -17.15 -4.53
CA THR A 244 -16.32 -17.52 -5.48
C THR A 244 -17.38 -16.43 -5.52
N LYS A 245 -17.73 -15.98 -6.72
CA LYS A 245 -18.83 -15.03 -6.91
C LYS A 245 -20.15 -15.72 -6.56
N ILE A 246 -20.97 -15.07 -5.73
CA ILE A 246 -22.31 -15.56 -5.37
C ILE A 246 -23.40 -14.59 -5.85
N ASP A 247 -24.65 -15.03 -5.82
CA ASP A 247 -25.79 -14.19 -6.17
C ASP A 247 -25.93 -13.00 -5.20
N SER A 248 -26.00 -11.79 -5.76
CA SER A 248 -26.15 -10.54 -5.00
C SER A 248 -27.53 -10.41 -4.36
N ASN A 249 -28.53 -11.17 -4.83
CA ASN A 249 -29.86 -11.25 -4.22
C ASN A 249 -29.99 -12.35 -3.16
N SER A 250 -28.92 -13.11 -2.90
CA SER A 250 -28.95 -14.15 -1.87
C SER A 250 -29.22 -13.57 -0.48
N SER A 251 -29.87 -14.35 0.39
CA SER A 251 -30.19 -13.91 1.75
C SER A 251 -28.95 -13.53 2.57
N VAL A 252 -27.81 -14.18 2.31
CA VAL A 252 -26.53 -13.86 2.96
C VAL A 252 -25.93 -12.56 2.43
N ALA A 253 -26.03 -12.29 1.13
CA ALA A 253 -25.59 -11.02 0.53
C ALA A 253 -26.34 -9.83 1.13
N LEU A 254 -27.68 -9.90 1.14
CA LEU A 254 -28.53 -8.85 1.71
C LEU A 254 -28.19 -8.60 3.18
N ARG A 255 -28.09 -9.67 4.00
CA ARG A 255 -27.74 -9.55 5.41
C ARG A 255 -26.34 -8.96 5.64
N ALA A 256 -25.35 -9.34 4.84
CA ALA A 256 -23.99 -8.81 4.95
C ALA A 256 -23.93 -7.32 4.58
N VAL A 257 -24.62 -6.90 3.53
CA VAL A 257 -24.69 -5.49 3.11
C VAL A 257 -25.47 -4.64 4.11
N THR A 258 -26.61 -5.12 4.61
CA THR A 258 -27.36 -4.44 5.68
C THR A 258 -26.46 -4.23 6.91
N PHE A 259 -25.76 -5.28 7.35
CA PHE A 259 -24.83 -5.17 8.47
C PHE A 259 -23.69 -4.17 8.20
N ALA A 260 -23.16 -4.13 6.98
CA ALA A 260 -22.12 -3.17 6.60
C ALA A 260 -22.63 -1.71 6.67
N ILE A 261 -23.84 -1.45 6.18
CA ILE A 261 -24.47 -0.12 6.23
C ILE A 261 -24.78 0.28 7.67
N ASP A 262 -25.33 -0.63 8.47
CA ASP A 262 -25.60 -0.40 9.89
C ASP A 262 -24.30 -0.07 10.64
N TYR A 263 -23.22 -0.78 10.33
CA TYR A 263 -21.90 -0.48 10.89
C TYR A 263 -21.41 0.92 10.49
N ILE A 264 -21.56 1.32 9.23
CA ILE A 264 -21.21 2.68 8.78
C ILE A 264 -22.03 3.73 9.54
N ASN A 265 -23.35 3.58 9.57
CA ASN A 265 -24.25 4.52 10.25
C ASN A 265 -23.97 4.58 11.75
N GLN A 266 -23.62 3.45 12.38
CA GLN A 266 -23.18 3.42 13.78
C GLN A 266 -21.90 4.23 14.00
N LYS A 267 -20.94 4.18 13.06
CA LYS A 267 -19.70 4.98 13.13
C LYS A 267 -19.95 6.48 12.94
N LEU A 268 -21.02 6.83 12.22
CA LEU A 268 -21.46 8.22 12.03
C LEU A 268 -22.39 8.71 13.16
N ASN A 269 -22.75 7.86 14.12
CA ASN A 269 -23.60 8.27 15.23
C ASN A 269 -22.90 9.36 16.07
N GLY A 270 -23.63 10.45 16.35
CA GLY A 270 -23.10 11.64 17.01
C GLY A 270 -22.57 12.72 16.07
N TYR A 271 -22.50 12.47 14.76
CA TYR A 271 -22.14 13.46 13.74
C TYR A 271 -23.40 13.88 12.97
N ALA A 272 -24.13 14.85 13.52
CA ALA A 272 -25.43 15.28 13.00
C ALA A 272 -25.35 15.88 11.59
N GLU A 273 -24.18 16.32 11.17
CA GLU A 273 -23.89 16.86 9.84
C GLU A 273 -23.81 15.76 8.78
N CYS A 274 -23.75 14.48 9.16
CA CYS A 274 -23.70 13.36 8.22
C CYS A 274 -25.08 12.71 8.05
N ALA A 275 -25.50 12.55 6.79
CA ALA A 275 -26.72 11.84 6.46
C ALA A 275 -26.62 10.35 6.85
N THR A 276 -27.75 9.79 7.29
CA THR A 276 -27.91 8.34 7.42
C THR A 276 -27.92 7.71 6.03
N LEU A 277 -27.03 6.75 5.79
CA LEU A 277 -26.92 6.06 4.51
C LEU A 277 -27.92 4.90 4.42
N ALA A 278 -28.49 4.71 3.23
CA ALA A 278 -29.35 3.59 2.89
C ALA A 278 -28.84 2.87 1.64
N LEU A 279 -29.15 1.59 1.50
CA LEU A 279 -28.76 0.78 0.34
C LEU A 279 -29.42 1.31 -0.93
N ALA A 280 -28.63 1.54 -1.97
CA ALA A 280 -29.09 1.80 -3.32
C ALA A 280 -29.05 0.52 -4.17
N GLU A 281 -27.87 -0.10 -4.27
CA GLU A 281 -27.63 -1.27 -5.12
C GLU A 281 -26.51 -2.16 -4.56
N ILE A 282 -26.56 -3.46 -4.86
CA ILE A 282 -25.46 -4.41 -4.60
C ILE A 282 -24.80 -4.76 -5.94
N HIS A 283 -23.53 -4.38 -6.09
CA HIS A 283 -22.78 -4.55 -7.33
C HIS A 283 -22.15 -5.95 -7.45
N ASN A 284 -21.56 -6.45 -6.37
CA ASN A 284 -20.84 -7.72 -6.39
C ASN A 284 -20.71 -8.34 -5.01
N VAL A 285 -20.76 -9.67 -4.93
CA VAL A 285 -20.55 -10.41 -3.68
C VAL A 285 -19.70 -11.64 -3.96
N HIS A 286 -18.65 -11.79 -3.14
CA HIS A 286 -17.73 -12.93 -3.18
C HIS A 286 -17.68 -13.59 -1.82
N GLU A 287 -17.87 -14.90 -1.80
CA GLU A 287 -17.57 -15.73 -0.63
C GLU A 287 -16.11 -16.18 -0.69
N HIS A 288 -15.39 -16.04 0.41
CA HIS A 288 -14.00 -16.48 0.56
C HIS A 288 -13.95 -17.73 1.44
N SER A 289 -13.33 -18.79 0.93
CA SER A 289 -12.98 -19.96 1.72
C SER A 289 -11.56 -19.81 2.25
N THR A 290 -11.37 -20.07 3.54
CA THR A 290 -10.03 -20.31 4.07
C THR A 290 -9.74 -21.80 3.91
N LYS A 291 -8.55 -22.15 3.39
CA LYS A 291 -8.08 -23.55 3.28
C LYS A 291 -7.94 -24.27 4.62
N GLU A 292 -8.20 -23.59 5.73
CA GLU A 292 -8.46 -24.14 7.05
C GLU A 292 -9.85 -24.80 7.09
N HIS A 293 -10.07 -25.73 6.15
CA HIS A 293 -11.21 -26.62 6.20
C HIS A 293 -10.96 -27.61 7.35
N ILE A 294 -11.62 -27.34 8.49
CA ILE A 294 -11.80 -28.20 9.65
C ILE A 294 -10.58 -28.28 10.58
N VAL A 295 -10.65 -27.55 11.72
CA VAL A 295 -9.83 -27.84 12.91
C VAL A 295 -10.69 -27.69 14.18
N ASP A 296 -10.89 -28.79 14.89
CA ASP A 296 -11.21 -28.90 16.32
C ASP A 296 -12.29 -28.01 16.92
N GLY A 297 -13.55 -28.17 16.49
CA GLY A 297 -14.71 -27.65 17.24
C GLY A 297 -14.78 -26.13 17.43
N LYS A 298 -13.94 -25.35 16.73
CA LYS A 298 -13.99 -23.89 16.69
C LYS A 298 -15.03 -23.44 15.67
N PRO A 299 -15.78 -22.35 15.93
CA PRO A 299 -16.75 -21.82 14.98
C PRO A 299 -16.06 -21.53 13.65
N TYR A 300 -16.50 -22.22 12.59
CA TYR A 300 -16.05 -21.91 11.24
C TYR A 300 -16.62 -20.55 10.86
N HIS A 301 -15.79 -19.75 10.20
CA HIS A 301 -16.21 -18.45 9.70
C HIS A 301 -16.10 -18.43 8.18
N LEU A 302 -17.05 -17.73 7.56
CA LEU A 302 -17.04 -17.44 6.14
C LEU A 302 -16.91 -15.94 5.97
N ASP A 303 -15.99 -15.50 5.12
CA ASP A 303 -15.81 -14.09 4.83
C ASP A 303 -16.51 -13.76 3.51
N TYR A 304 -17.32 -12.71 3.51
CA TYR A 304 -18.02 -12.21 2.34
C TYR A 304 -17.48 -10.84 1.99
N THR A 305 -16.85 -10.67 0.82
CA THR A 305 -16.60 -9.31 0.33
C THR A 305 -17.78 -8.84 -0.51
N VAL A 306 -18.41 -7.77 -0.04
CA VAL A 306 -19.54 -7.11 -0.68
C VAL A 306 -19.09 -5.77 -1.26
N VAL A 307 -19.55 -5.48 -2.48
CA VAL A 307 -19.45 -4.17 -3.12
C VAL A 307 -20.87 -3.65 -3.31
N PHE A 308 -21.18 -2.51 -2.71
CA PHE A 308 -22.53 -1.96 -2.70
C PHE A 308 -22.50 -0.42 -2.80
N GLU A 309 -23.61 0.15 -3.24
CA GLU A 309 -23.81 1.59 -3.37
C GLU A 309 -24.85 2.07 -2.36
N THR A 310 -24.63 3.28 -1.82
CA THR A 310 -25.57 3.92 -0.89
C THR A 310 -26.10 5.25 -1.40
N VAL A 311 -27.28 5.62 -0.91
CA VAL A 311 -27.84 6.96 -0.97
C VAL A 311 -27.96 7.58 0.43
N PRO A 312 -27.81 8.91 0.57
CA PRO A 312 -27.40 9.86 -0.46
C PRO A 312 -25.89 9.75 -0.82
N GLY A 313 -25.48 10.44 -1.90
CA GLY A 313 -24.07 10.57 -2.28
C GLY A 313 -23.52 9.54 -3.26
N ASN A 314 -24.32 8.53 -3.65
CA ASN A 314 -23.95 7.47 -4.59
C ASN A 314 -22.60 6.84 -4.22
N GLY A 315 -22.46 6.52 -2.94
CA GLY A 315 -21.22 6.05 -2.37
C GLY A 315 -21.01 4.58 -2.62
N VAL A 316 -19.93 4.22 -3.30
CA VAL A 316 -19.60 2.82 -3.58
C VAL A 316 -18.60 2.34 -2.54
N PHE A 317 -18.99 1.33 -1.77
CA PHE A 317 -18.24 0.76 -0.68
C PHE A 317 -17.84 -0.68 -0.94
N GLU A 318 -16.65 -1.06 -0.49
CA GLU A 318 -16.17 -2.42 -0.41
C GLU A 318 -15.97 -2.81 1.06
N ALA A 319 -16.68 -3.83 1.52
CA ALA A 319 -16.57 -4.32 2.90
C ALA A 319 -16.34 -5.83 2.89
N THR A 320 -15.52 -6.33 3.82
CA THR A 320 -15.38 -7.78 4.06
C THR A 320 -16.02 -8.14 5.38
N ILE A 321 -17.14 -8.86 5.31
CA ILE A 321 -18.00 -9.24 6.42
C ILE A 321 -17.78 -10.70 6.78
N ARG A 322 -17.28 -10.92 8.00
CA ARG A 322 -17.10 -12.26 8.57
C ARG A 322 -18.39 -12.74 9.20
N LYS A 323 -18.89 -13.87 8.72
CA LYS A 323 -20.00 -14.61 9.32
C LYS A 323 -19.45 -15.72 10.20
N TYR A 324 -19.67 -15.64 11.50
CA TYR A 324 -19.38 -16.75 12.41
C TYR A 324 -20.56 -17.71 12.41
N VAL A 325 -20.31 -18.96 12.00
CA VAL A 325 -21.35 -19.97 11.97
C VAL A 325 -21.30 -20.77 13.27
N LYS A 326 -22.36 -20.64 14.06
CA LYS A 326 -22.60 -21.46 15.25
C LYS A 326 -23.45 -22.68 14.87
N VAL A 327 -23.51 -23.67 15.78
CA VAL A 327 -24.30 -24.90 15.61
C VAL A 327 -25.79 -24.59 15.38
N ASP A 328 -26.29 -23.46 15.90
CA ASP A 328 -27.63 -22.93 15.59
C ASP A 328 -27.55 -21.79 14.54
N PRO A 329 -28.16 -21.94 13.35
CA PRO A 329 -28.22 -20.92 12.29
C PRO A 329 -28.73 -19.55 12.74
N ILE A 330 -29.61 -19.52 13.76
CA ILE A 330 -30.26 -18.29 14.28
C ILE A 330 -29.25 -17.44 15.07
N THR A 331 -28.18 -18.05 15.60
CA THR A 331 -27.18 -17.36 16.42
C THR A 331 -25.91 -16.93 15.65
N SER A 332 -25.93 -17.06 14.32
CA SER A 332 -24.86 -16.54 13.46
C SER A 332 -24.78 -15.01 13.57
N TYR A 333 -23.57 -14.48 13.79
CA TYR A 333 -23.33 -13.04 13.87
C TYR A 333 -22.28 -12.61 12.84
N PHE A 334 -22.38 -11.34 12.44
CA PHE A 334 -21.46 -10.73 11.49
C PHE A 334 -20.46 -9.84 12.21
N ASN A 335 -19.28 -9.69 11.61
CA ASN A 335 -18.29 -8.71 12.01
C ASN A 335 -17.61 -8.12 10.76
N VAL A 336 -17.29 -6.83 10.80
CA VAL A 336 -16.44 -6.22 9.77
C VAL A 336 -14.99 -6.65 10.02
N THR A 337 -14.32 -7.14 8.99
CA THR A 337 -12.88 -7.40 9.04
C THR A 337 -12.15 -6.20 8.47
N GLY A 338 -11.17 -5.64 9.19
CA GLY A 338 -10.44 -4.44 8.74
C GLY A 338 -11.33 -3.19 8.70
N THR A 339 -11.24 -2.43 7.61
CA THR A 339 -11.98 -1.19 7.37
C THR A 339 -12.89 -1.32 6.15
N ILE A 340 -14.00 -0.57 6.12
CA ILE A 340 -14.82 -0.46 4.92
C ILE A 340 -14.19 0.59 4.00
N SER A 341 -13.95 0.23 2.75
CA SER A 341 -13.28 1.08 1.77
C SER A 341 -14.30 1.83 0.93
N ARG A 342 -14.14 3.16 0.78
CA ARG A 342 -14.87 3.96 -0.22
C ARG A 342 -14.08 3.92 -1.53
N ILE A 343 -14.62 3.25 -2.55
CA ILE A 343 -13.89 2.93 -3.79
C ILE A 343 -14.18 3.88 -4.97
N ASN A 344 -15.09 4.84 -4.78
CA ASN A 344 -15.29 5.98 -5.70
C ASN A 344 -14.97 7.31 -5.02
N LEU A 345 -14.61 8.30 -5.83
CA LEU A 345 -14.29 9.65 -5.34
C LEU A 345 -15.53 10.27 -4.68
N TYR A 346 -15.32 10.87 -3.50
CA TYR A 346 -16.37 11.55 -2.74
C TYR A 346 -16.22 13.08 -2.78
N GLY A 347 -15.06 13.62 -3.16
CA GLY A 347 -14.85 15.05 -3.40
C GLY A 347 -15.37 15.93 -2.26
N THR A 348 -16.31 16.82 -2.55
CA THR A 348 -16.90 17.76 -1.58
C THR A 348 -18.03 17.15 -0.73
N GLN A 349 -18.37 15.87 -0.91
CA GLN A 349 -19.49 15.23 -0.17
C GLN A 349 -19.25 15.15 1.34
N SER A 350 -18.01 15.16 1.82
CA SER A 350 -17.67 15.00 3.24
C SER A 350 -16.94 16.21 3.86
N LEU A 351 -17.17 17.42 3.34
CA LEU A 351 -16.50 18.65 3.80
C LEU A 351 -16.74 18.99 5.27
N CYS A 352 -17.92 18.68 5.81
CA CYS A 352 -18.30 18.85 7.21
C CYS A 352 -17.54 17.92 8.18
N MET A 353 -16.97 16.82 7.68
CA MET A 353 -16.23 15.86 8.49
C MET A 353 -14.75 16.20 8.49
N THR A 354 -14.10 16.24 9.65
CA THR A 354 -12.65 16.46 9.77
C THR A 354 -11.88 15.18 10.06
N GLU A 355 -12.52 14.20 10.70
CA GLU A 355 -11.93 12.90 11.00
C GLU A 355 -11.78 12.08 9.71
N PHE A 356 -10.54 11.66 9.40
CA PHE A 356 -10.21 11.16 8.08
C PHE A 356 -10.76 9.76 7.80
N HIS A 357 -10.95 8.91 8.82
CA HIS A 357 -11.58 7.61 8.65
C HIS A 357 -13.08 7.75 8.37
N LEU A 358 -13.76 8.70 9.01
CA LEU A 358 -15.18 8.97 8.84
C LEU A 358 -15.49 9.79 7.57
N LYS A 359 -14.53 10.57 7.05
CA LYS A 359 -14.66 11.27 5.76
C LYS A 359 -15.03 10.36 4.59
N LEU A 360 -14.64 9.09 4.65
CA LEU A 360 -14.97 8.09 3.63
C LEU A 360 -16.46 7.72 3.64
N TYR A 361 -17.11 7.86 4.79
CA TYR A 361 -18.49 7.44 5.05
C TYR A 361 -19.48 8.59 4.98
N CYS A 362 -19.11 9.77 5.49
CA CYS A 362 -20.01 10.88 5.64
C CYS A 362 -20.49 11.46 4.30
N TYR A 363 -21.79 11.72 4.20
CA TYR A 363 -22.36 12.63 3.22
C TYR A 363 -22.96 13.81 3.97
N CYS A 364 -22.46 15.01 3.73
CA CYS A 364 -22.87 16.21 4.46
C CYS A 364 -24.29 16.66 4.07
N ILE A 365 -25.11 16.99 5.07
CA ILE A 365 -26.46 17.54 4.90
C ILE A 365 -26.48 19.06 4.77
#